data_AF-A0AAW8W4R2-F1
#
_entry.id   AF-A0AAW8W4R2-F1
#
_cell.length_a   1.000
_cell.length_b   1.000
_cell.length_c   1.000
_cell.angle_alpha   90.00
_cell.angle_beta   90.00
_cell.angle_gamma   90.00
#
_symmetry.space_group_name_H-M   'P 1'
#
loop_
_entity.id
_entity.type
_entity.pdbx_description
1 polymer ?
#
loop_
_entity_poly.entity_id
_entity_poly.type
_entity_poly.pdbx_seq_one_letter_code
_entity_poly.pdbx_strand_id
1 'polypeptide(L)'
;MEPQVKEFVQHVNEADAILVGGGSGLSNAAGMDFWYEASPLFMKHMKYFYDKYHFEGIFNGFYTHFDSPEERWAFFLIAWKMVFEIPAQKKTYEYLRTVIGDKPYHLITTNQDGLFKQYFPADSVSEIQGSHYFLQSKNTETDKHLYDNQAIVERLLPKIKNHRLPREDFPVSPIDGAPLTFWVRSPEFLEDQRYHDEYQKISRFLGQHAGQKILFLEMGVGRMTPMFIQEPFWEMTHYLPQTFYVNINPKDALTSPEIKHRSQLISADINQVLKEAASFMQGGAHA
;
A
#
# COMPACT_ATOMS: atom_id res chain seq x y z
N MET A 1 12.15 -23.49 2.17
CA MET A 1 11.47 -22.49 1.33
C MET A 1 10.88 -23.17 0.10
N GLU A 2 11.71 -23.78 -0.76
CA GLU A 2 11.29 -24.45 -2.00
C GLU A 2 9.99 -25.28 -1.95
N PRO A 3 9.77 -26.25 -1.03
CA PRO A 3 8.52 -27.03 -1.02
C PRO A 3 7.26 -26.18 -0.79
N GLN A 4 7.33 -25.17 0.09
CA GLN A 4 6.21 -24.26 0.34
C GLN A 4 5.96 -23.35 -0.86
N VAL A 5 7.02 -22.90 -1.54
CA VAL A 5 6.88 -22.06 -2.74
C VAL A 5 6.28 -22.86 -3.91
N LYS A 6 6.61 -24.15 -4.05
CA LYS A 6 5.96 -25.03 -5.04
C LYS A 6 4.47 -25.22 -4.76
N GLU A 7 4.09 -25.44 -3.50
CA GLU A 7 2.68 -25.52 -3.09
C GLU A 7 1.95 -24.19 -3.34
N PHE A 8 2.58 -23.05 -3.04
CA PHE A 8 2.03 -21.73 -3.37
C PHE A 8 1.78 -21.57 -4.88
N VAL A 9 2.76 -21.92 -5.70
CA VAL A 9 2.64 -21.89 -7.17
C VAL A 9 1.52 -22.82 -7.65
N GLN A 10 1.34 -23.98 -7.03
CA GLN A 10 0.21 -24.87 -7.34
C GLN A 10 -1.13 -24.18 -7.06
N HIS A 11 -1.31 -23.55 -5.90
CA HIS A 11 -2.55 -22.82 -5.58
C HIS A 11 -2.79 -21.65 -6.54
N VAL A 12 -1.74 -20.94 -6.95
CA VAL A 12 -1.83 -19.90 -7.98
C VAL A 12 -2.33 -20.48 -9.30
N ASN A 13 -1.75 -21.61 -9.75
CA ASN A 13 -2.12 -22.25 -11.01
C ASN A 13 -3.56 -22.78 -11.02
N GLU A 14 -4.02 -23.36 -9.90
CA GLU A 14 -5.35 -23.93 -9.73
C GLU A 14 -6.48 -22.89 -9.55
N ALA A 15 -6.13 -21.65 -9.21
CA ALA A 15 -7.09 -20.57 -9.02
C ALA A 15 -7.67 -20.06 -10.35
N ASP A 16 -8.97 -19.79 -10.35
CA ASP A 16 -9.67 -19.14 -11.46
C ASP A 16 -9.49 -17.62 -11.41
N ALA A 17 -9.35 -17.05 -10.20
CA ALA A 17 -9.12 -15.63 -9.97
C ALA A 17 -8.28 -15.40 -8.70
N ILE A 18 -7.62 -14.24 -8.59
CA ILE A 18 -6.72 -13.92 -7.47
C ILE A 18 -7.06 -12.54 -6.87
N LEU A 19 -7.39 -12.48 -5.58
CA LEU A 19 -7.48 -11.21 -4.84
C LEU A 19 -6.20 -11.03 -4.01
N VAL A 20 -5.45 -9.99 -4.32
CA VAL A 20 -4.16 -9.71 -3.68
C VAL A 20 -4.34 -8.61 -2.63
N GLY A 21 -4.03 -8.91 -1.38
CA GLY A 21 -4.00 -7.95 -0.28
C GLY A 21 -2.57 -7.56 0.09
N GLY A 22 -2.21 -6.28 -0.08
CA GLY A 22 -0.88 -5.77 0.23
C GLY A 22 -0.86 -4.75 1.36
N GLY A 23 -0.02 -4.99 2.37
CA GLY A 23 0.26 -4.05 3.45
C GLY A 23 1.69 -3.49 3.43
N SER A 24 2.09 -2.81 4.51
CA SER A 24 3.37 -2.10 4.57
C SER A 24 4.59 -3.02 4.42
N GLY A 25 4.46 -4.28 4.86
CA GLY A 25 5.50 -5.29 4.68
C GLY A 25 5.81 -5.58 3.21
N LEU A 26 4.85 -5.41 2.30
CA LEU A 26 5.09 -5.56 0.86
C LEU A 26 5.98 -4.42 0.32
N SER A 27 5.71 -3.17 0.70
CA SER A 27 6.57 -2.03 0.32
C SER A 27 7.96 -2.17 0.93
N ASN A 28 8.06 -2.64 2.19
CA ASN A 28 9.36 -2.93 2.80
C ASN A 28 10.11 -4.04 2.05
N ALA A 29 9.43 -5.12 1.66
CA ALA A 29 10.01 -6.19 0.85
C ALA A 29 10.46 -5.71 -0.54
N ALA A 30 9.76 -4.70 -1.09
CA ALA A 30 10.13 -3.98 -2.30
C ALA A 30 11.33 -3.02 -2.14
N GLY A 31 11.92 -2.96 -0.93
CA GLY A 31 13.09 -2.15 -0.62
C GLY A 31 12.77 -0.69 -0.33
N MET A 32 11.53 -0.39 0.06
CA MET A 32 11.10 0.94 0.51
C MET A 32 11.36 1.13 2.01
N ASP A 33 12.56 0.78 2.45
CA ASP A 33 12.99 0.81 3.85
C ASP A 33 12.97 2.22 4.47
N PHE A 34 13.03 3.26 3.64
CA PHE A 34 12.96 4.67 4.06
C PHE A 34 11.65 5.03 4.78
N TRP A 35 10.62 4.17 4.71
CA TRP A 35 9.40 4.32 5.51
C TRP A 35 9.67 4.15 7.01
N TYR A 36 10.57 3.25 7.39
CA TYR A 36 10.67 2.76 8.77
C TYR A 36 12.06 2.86 9.38
N GLU A 37 13.10 3.01 8.56
CA GLU A 37 14.49 2.97 9.01
C GLU A 37 15.27 4.23 8.59
N ALA A 38 16.37 4.52 9.28
CA ALA A 38 17.38 5.48 8.84
C ALA A 38 18.21 4.94 7.65
N SER A 39 17.53 4.43 6.63
CA SER A 39 18.15 3.81 5.46
C SER A 39 18.94 4.80 4.61
N PRO A 40 19.81 4.35 3.69
CA PRO A 40 20.55 5.25 2.80
C PRO A 40 19.65 6.22 2.01
N LEU A 41 18.46 5.77 1.56
CA LEU A 41 17.49 6.63 0.87
C LEU A 41 16.85 7.63 1.84
N PHE A 42 16.48 7.20 3.05
CA PHE A 42 16.01 8.11 4.08
C PHE A 42 17.06 9.18 4.38
N MET A 43 18.29 8.79 4.71
CA MET A 43 19.37 9.71 5.06
C MET A 43 19.73 10.65 3.91
N LYS A 44 19.64 10.21 2.65
CA LYS A 44 19.87 11.08 1.49
C LYS A 44 18.88 12.26 1.42
N HIS A 45 17.62 12.03 1.80
CA HIS A 45 16.55 13.02 1.62
C HIS A 45 16.12 13.71 2.92
N MET A 46 16.31 13.06 4.06
CA MET A 46 15.76 13.46 5.35
C MET A 46 16.82 13.77 6.41
N LYS A 47 18.11 13.85 6.04
CA LYS A 47 19.21 14.08 6.99
C LYS A 47 18.96 15.25 7.94
N TYR A 48 18.49 16.39 7.42
CA TYR A 48 18.19 17.55 8.25
C TYR A 48 17.18 17.24 9.35
N PHE A 49 16.08 16.58 9.00
CA PHE A 49 15.03 16.22 9.95
C PHE A 49 15.49 15.12 10.91
N TYR A 50 16.29 14.16 10.44
CA TYR A 50 16.93 13.15 11.30
C TYR A 50 17.86 13.78 12.33
N ASP A 51 18.79 14.65 11.91
CA ASP A 51 19.76 15.28 12.79
C ASP A 51 19.07 16.13 13.87
N LYS A 52 17.94 16.77 13.52
CA LYS A 52 17.22 17.70 14.40
C LYS A 52 16.16 17.02 15.29
N TYR A 53 15.37 16.11 14.72
CA TYR A 53 14.20 15.51 15.39
C TYR A 53 14.42 14.04 15.77
N HIS A 54 15.52 13.44 15.35
CA HIS A 54 15.96 12.09 15.73
C HIS A 54 14.97 10.96 15.40
N PHE A 55 14.00 11.18 14.52
CA PHE A 55 13.13 10.12 14.03
C PHE A 55 13.79 9.34 12.89
N GLU A 56 13.55 8.04 12.86
CA GLU A 56 13.97 7.13 11.80
C GLU A 56 12.77 6.73 10.95
N GLY A 57 12.94 6.74 9.63
CA GLY A 57 11.86 6.47 8.69
C GLY A 57 10.85 7.61 8.58
N ILE A 58 10.35 7.84 7.37
CA ILE A 58 9.39 8.94 7.13
C ILE A 58 8.04 8.71 7.86
N PHE A 59 7.69 7.46 8.18
CA PHE A 59 6.47 7.15 8.93
C PHE A 59 6.46 7.85 10.29
N ASN A 60 7.55 7.78 11.05
CA ASN A 60 7.66 8.45 12.34
C ASN A 60 7.66 9.99 12.20
N GLY A 61 8.19 10.50 11.09
CA GLY A 61 8.13 11.92 10.77
C GLY A 61 6.70 12.46 10.67
N PHE A 62 5.72 11.67 10.19
CA PHE A 62 4.32 12.10 10.15
C PHE A 62 3.69 12.35 11.53
N TYR A 63 4.22 11.70 12.57
CA TYR A 63 3.75 11.80 13.96
C TYR A 63 4.69 12.64 14.85
N THR A 64 5.75 13.20 14.29
CA THR A 64 6.72 14.01 15.02
C THR A 64 6.16 15.39 15.35
N HIS A 65 6.47 15.89 16.55
CA HIS A 65 6.19 17.27 16.95
C HIS A 65 7.30 18.18 16.42
N PHE A 66 7.05 18.88 15.33
CA PHE A 66 7.99 19.85 14.76
C PHE A 66 7.93 21.17 15.53
N ASP A 67 9.08 21.81 15.69
CA ASP A 67 9.21 23.16 16.29
C ASP A 67 8.33 24.23 15.63
N SER A 68 7.97 24.03 14.36
CA SER A 68 7.14 24.96 13.61
C SER A 68 6.30 24.27 12.53
N PRO A 69 5.11 24.79 12.20
CA PRO A 69 4.31 24.29 11.09
C PRO A 69 5.00 24.46 9.74
N GLU A 70 5.88 25.45 9.59
CA GLU A 70 6.67 25.70 8.39
C GLU A 70 7.65 24.55 8.12
N GLU A 71 8.33 24.03 9.16
CA GLU A 71 9.20 22.85 9.05
C GLU A 71 8.40 21.58 8.81
N ARG A 72 7.25 21.44 9.47
CA ARG A 72 6.34 20.31 9.26
C ARG A 72 5.89 20.20 7.80
N TRP A 73 5.48 21.31 7.19
CA TRP A 73 5.10 21.33 5.78
C TRP A 73 6.27 21.05 4.85
N ALA A 74 7.47 21.57 5.15
CA ALA A 74 8.66 21.23 4.38
C ALA A 74 8.96 19.72 4.42
N PHE A 75 8.86 19.10 5.61
CA PHE A 75 8.97 17.65 5.75
C PHE A 75 7.95 16.91 4.89
N PHE A 76 6.66 17.28 4.94
CA PHE A 76 5.62 16.61 4.15
C PHE A 76 5.87 16.69 2.65
N LEU A 77 6.23 17.87 2.13
CA LEU A 77 6.52 18.04 0.71
C LEU A 77 7.72 17.18 0.25
N ILE A 78 8.77 17.12 1.06
CA ILE A 78 9.95 16.29 0.76
C ILE A 78 9.60 14.79 0.86
N ALA A 79 8.81 14.39 1.86
CA ALA A 79 8.37 13.01 2.03
C ALA A 79 7.49 12.55 0.87
N TRP A 80 6.54 13.39 0.42
CA TRP A 80 5.70 13.05 -0.73
C TRP A 80 6.47 13.02 -2.04
N LYS A 81 7.43 13.92 -2.23
CA LYS A 81 8.35 13.82 -3.37
C LYS A 81 9.02 12.44 -3.40
N MET A 82 9.49 11.94 -2.25
CA MET A 82 10.03 10.58 -2.17
C MET A 82 8.99 9.52 -2.54
N VAL A 83 7.77 9.61 -2.00
CA VAL A 83 6.68 8.67 -2.30
C VAL A 83 6.30 8.65 -3.78
N PHE A 84 6.31 9.80 -4.45
CA PHE A 84 5.90 9.92 -5.85
C PHE A 84 7.00 9.51 -6.83
N GLU A 85 8.26 9.78 -6.50
CA GLU A 85 9.37 9.63 -7.44
C GLU A 85 10.24 8.39 -7.23
N ILE A 86 10.28 7.82 -6.02
CA ILE A 86 11.13 6.66 -5.72
C ILE A 86 10.33 5.39 -6.06
N PRO A 87 10.71 4.64 -7.11
CA PRO A 87 10.04 3.38 -7.45
C PRO A 87 10.45 2.27 -6.46
N ALA A 88 9.90 1.07 -6.61
CA ALA A 88 10.41 -0.08 -5.85
C ALA A 88 11.91 -0.29 -6.12
N GLN A 89 12.67 -0.57 -5.06
CA GLN A 89 14.13 -0.79 -5.13
C GLN A 89 14.49 -2.25 -5.42
N LYS A 90 13.48 -3.14 -5.42
CA LYS A 90 13.59 -4.56 -5.77
C LYS A 90 12.47 -4.92 -6.75
N LYS A 91 12.67 -6.00 -7.50
CA LYS A 91 11.75 -6.50 -8.54
C LYS A 91 10.45 -7.15 -8.00
N THR A 92 10.04 -6.80 -6.79
CA THR A 92 8.98 -7.48 -6.04
C THR A 92 7.64 -7.45 -6.80
N TYR A 93 7.28 -6.30 -7.38
CA TYR A 93 6.04 -6.16 -8.14
C TYR A 93 6.12 -6.80 -9.54
N GLU A 94 7.30 -6.87 -10.16
CA GLU A 94 7.52 -7.64 -11.39
C GLU A 94 7.42 -9.14 -11.16
N TYR A 95 7.97 -9.63 -10.05
CA TYR A 95 7.79 -11.02 -9.64
C TYR A 95 6.31 -11.31 -9.36
N LEU A 96 5.62 -10.42 -8.64
CA LEU A 96 4.18 -10.56 -8.41
C LEU A 96 3.40 -10.65 -9.73
N ARG A 97 3.67 -9.76 -10.69
CA ARG A 97 3.07 -9.82 -12.04
C ARG A 97 3.32 -11.15 -12.73
N THR A 98 4.55 -11.66 -12.65
CA THR A 98 4.91 -12.97 -13.22
C THR A 98 4.14 -14.10 -12.55
N VAL A 99 3.99 -14.04 -11.22
CA VAL A 99 3.30 -15.08 -10.44
C VAL A 99 1.81 -15.08 -10.75
N ILE A 100 1.13 -13.95 -10.76
CA ILE A 100 -0.33 -13.93 -11.02
C ILE A 100 -0.67 -14.11 -12.50
N GLY A 101 0.27 -13.80 -13.41
CA GLY A 101 0.12 -13.98 -14.85
C GLY A 101 -1.08 -13.23 -15.43
N ASP A 102 -1.73 -13.85 -16.42
CA ASP A 102 -2.92 -13.30 -17.10
C ASP A 102 -4.24 -13.69 -16.42
N LYS A 103 -4.19 -14.28 -15.22
CA LYS A 103 -5.40 -14.64 -14.48
C LYS A 103 -6.18 -13.38 -14.09
N PRO A 104 -7.52 -13.42 -14.02
CA PRO A 104 -8.30 -12.34 -13.44
C PRO A 104 -7.81 -12.02 -12.02
N TYR A 105 -7.46 -10.77 -11.77
CA TYR A 105 -7.00 -10.33 -10.45
C TYR A 105 -7.57 -8.97 -10.04
N HIS A 106 -7.59 -8.74 -8.74
CA HIS A 106 -7.78 -7.41 -8.16
C HIS A 106 -6.83 -7.21 -6.99
N LEU A 107 -6.39 -5.98 -6.77
CA LEU A 107 -5.41 -5.62 -5.74
C LEU A 107 -6.08 -4.70 -4.73
N ILE A 108 -6.01 -5.05 -3.46
CA ILE A 108 -6.47 -4.23 -2.34
C ILE A 108 -5.27 -3.87 -1.46
N THR A 109 -5.18 -2.62 -1.04
CA THR A 109 -4.05 -2.17 -0.22
C THR A 109 -4.44 -1.19 0.86
N THR A 110 -3.78 -1.34 2.01
CA THR A 110 -3.77 -0.33 3.08
C THR A 110 -2.63 0.67 2.92
N ASN A 111 -1.72 0.46 1.95
CA ASN A 111 -0.60 1.37 1.71
C ASN A 111 -1.10 2.62 0.97
N GLN A 112 -0.45 3.74 1.27
CA GLN A 112 -0.79 5.06 0.72
C GLN A 112 0.31 5.56 -0.24
N ASP A 113 1.23 4.68 -0.65
CA ASP A 113 2.42 5.01 -1.44
C ASP A 113 2.23 4.95 -2.96
N GLY A 114 1.09 4.41 -3.42
CA GLY A 114 0.76 4.30 -4.84
C GLY A 114 1.57 3.27 -5.63
N LEU A 115 2.42 2.45 -4.98
CA LEU A 115 3.29 1.51 -5.70
C LEU A 115 2.52 0.53 -6.58
N PHE A 116 1.40 -0.03 -6.09
CA PHE A 116 0.57 -0.90 -6.93
C PHE A 116 0.18 -0.25 -8.25
N LYS A 117 -0.21 1.04 -8.26
CA LYS A 117 -0.62 1.76 -9.47
C LYS A 117 0.54 2.08 -10.43
N GLN A 118 1.79 2.01 -9.95
CA GLN A 118 2.97 2.12 -10.81
C GLN A 118 3.25 0.82 -11.58
N TYR A 119 2.78 -0.32 -11.08
CA TYR A 119 3.06 -1.65 -11.67
C TYR A 119 1.83 -2.35 -12.25
N PHE A 120 0.62 -1.92 -11.90
CA PHE A 120 -0.65 -2.50 -12.30
C PHE A 120 -1.63 -1.41 -12.79
N PRO A 121 -2.58 -1.75 -13.67
CA PRO A 121 -3.61 -0.80 -14.11
C PRO A 121 -4.39 -0.22 -12.93
N ALA A 122 -4.61 1.10 -12.91
CA ALA A 122 -5.23 1.79 -11.77
C ALA A 122 -6.64 1.26 -11.43
N ASP A 123 -7.39 0.77 -12.42
CA ASP A 123 -8.73 0.20 -12.21
C ASP A 123 -8.73 -1.15 -11.50
N SER A 124 -7.60 -1.86 -11.51
CA SER A 124 -7.40 -3.12 -10.79
C SER A 124 -6.92 -2.95 -9.35
N VAL A 125 -6.77 -1.70 -8.88
CA VAL A 125 -6.24 -1.37 -7.55
C VAL A 125 -7.27 -0.60 -6.73
N SER A 126 -7.46 -1.04 -5.49
CA SER A 126 -8.26 -0.38 -4.46
C SER A 126 -7.40 0.13 -3.30
N GLU A 127 -7.35 1.45 -3.13
CA GLU A 127 -6.64 2.15 -2.04
C GLU A 127 -7.62 2.48 -0.90
N ILE A 128 -7.96 1.49 -0.08
CA ILE A 128 -9.07 1.57 0.89
C ILE A 128 -8.78 2.42 2.14
N GLN A 129 -7.51 2.76 2.38
CA GLN A 129 -7.06 3.61 3.49
C GLN A 129 -6.68 5.03 3.03
N GLY A 130 -7.06 5.41 1.80
CA GLY A 130 -6.66 6.65 1.16
C GLY A 130 -5.33 6.54 0.42
N SER A 131 -4.78 7.66 -0.03
CA SER A 131 -3.57 7.73 -0.83
C SER A 131 -2.88 9.09 -0.68
N HIS A 132 -1.54 9.09 -0.55
CA HIS A 132 -0.77 10.33 -0.47
C HIS A 132 -0.80 11.14 -1.76
N TYR A 133 -1.31 10.60 -2.86
CA TYR A 133 -1.50 11.32 -4.12
C TYR A 133 -2.62 12.38 -4.03
N PHE A 134 -3.37 12.42 -2.93
CA PHE A 134 -4.51 13.31 -2.78
C PHE A 134 -4.46 14.06 -1.45
N LEU A 135 -4.80 15.35 -1.53
CA LEU A 135 -5.19 16.15 -0.37
C LEU A 135 -6.71 16.35 -0.36
N GLN A 136 -7.24 16.73 0.79
CA GLN A 136 -8.64 17.06 1.03
C GLN A 136 -8.72 18.29 1.94
N SER A 137 -9.86 18.98 1.96
CA SER A 137 -10.13 19.97 3.01
C SER A 137 -10.18 19.29 4.38
N LYS A 138 -9.73 19.99 5.43
CA LYS A 138 -10.01 19.60 6.81
C LYS A 138 -11.50 19.73 7.16
N ASN A 139 -12.24 20.58 6.45
CA ASN A 139 -13.69 20.66 6.58
C ASN A 139 -14.35 19.84 5.47
N THR A 140 -14.49 18.53 5.73
CA THR A 140 -15.12 17.61 4.79
C THR A 140 -16.63 17.80 4.69
N GLU A 141 -17.27 18.62 5.52
CA GLU A 141 -18.71 18.92 5.39
C GLU A 141 -18.97 19.89 4.24
N THR A 142 -18.06 20.86 4.03
CA THR A 142 -18.21 21.93 3.04
C THR A 142 -17.49 21.65 1.73
N ASP A 143 -16.39 20.92 1.76
CA ASP A 143 -15.59 20.62 0.58
C ASP A 143 -15.33 19.11 0.44
N LYS A 144 -15.92 18.54 -0.61
CA LYS A 144 -15.84 17.11 -0.97
C LYS A 144 -14.81 16.81 -2.05
N HIS A 145 -13.96 17.77 -2.41
CA HIS A 145 -12.96 17.57 -3.47
C HIS A 145 -11.70 16.91 -2.94
N LEU A 146 -11.11 16.09 -3.81
CA LEU A 146 -9.74 15.62 -3.67
C LEU A 146 -8.85 16.44 -4.61
N TYR A 147 -7.75 16.95 -4.06
CA TYR A 147 -6.77 17.76 -4.77
C TYR A 147 -5.55 16.93 -5.11
N ASP A 148 -5.06 17.05 -6.35
CA ASP A 148 -3.85 16.39 -6.80
C ASP A 148 -2.63 16.87 -5.98
N ASN A 149 -2.10 15.98 -5.15
CA ASN A 149 -0.98 16.31 -4.29
C ASN A 149 0.35 16.36 -5.06
N GLN A 150 0.48 15.67 -6.20
CA GLN A 150 1.69 15.76 -7.02
C GLN A 150 1.83 17.18 -7.57
N ALA A 151 0.78 17.73 -8.15
CA ALA A 151 0.76 19.11 -8.63
C ALA A 151 1.03 20.14 -7.52
N ILE A 152 0.54 19.87 -6.30
CA ILE A 152 0.81 20.72 -5.14
C ILE A 152 2.29 20.63 -4.73
N VAL A 153 2.86 19.43 -4.67
CA VAL A 153 4.28 19.21 -4.36
C VAL A 153 5.16 19.90 -5.38
N GLU A 154 4.92 19.71 -6.68
CA GLU A 154 5.67 20.37 -7.75
C GLU A 154 5.67 21.90 -7.62
N ARG A 155 4.52 22.48 -7.26
CA ARG A 155 4.36 23.93 -7.09
C ARG A 155 5.02 24.48 -5.82
N LEU A 156 4.97 23.74 -4.71
CA LEU A 156 5.37 24.25 -3.39
C LEU A 156 6.79 23.86 -2.98
N LEU A 157 7.29 22.71 -3.44
CA LEU A 157 8.63 22.23 -3.09
C LEU A 157 9.74 23.25 -3.41
N PRO A 158 9.75 23.96 -4.56
CA PRO A 158 10.77 24.98 -4.85
C PRO A 158 10.73 26.21 -3.94
N LYS A 159 9.64 26.41 -3.18
CA LYS A 159 9.47 27.55 -2.28
C LYS A 159 10.05 27.31 -0.89
N ILE A 160 10.44 26.08 -0.58
CA ILE A 160 11.09 25.74 0.70
C ILE A 160 12.42 26.48 0.81
N LYS A 161 12.61 27.22 1.90
CA LYS A 161 13.86 27.92 2.23
C LYS A 161 14.32 27.51 3.61
N ASN A 162 15.56 27.06 3.74
CA ASN A 162 16.12 26.58 5.02
C ASN A 162 15.19 25.55 5.70
N HIS A 163 14.69 24.57 4.94
CA HIS A 163 13.80 23.50 5.42
C HIS A 163 12.47 23.99 6.01
N ARG A 164 12.02 25.16 5.58
CA ARG A 164 10.74 25.78 5.98
C ARG A 164 9.96 26.20 4.74
N LEU A 165 8.68 25.83 4.69
CA LEU A 165 7.73 26.40 3.73
C LEU A 165 7.16 27.70 4.33
N PRO A 166 7.17 28.85 3.62
CA PRO A 166 6.51 30.06 4.09
C PRO A 166 5.02 29.84 4.37
N ARG A 167 4.49 30.50 5.40
CA ARG A 167 3.13 30.25 5.88
C ARG A 167 2.06 30.68 4.88
N GLU A 168 2.34 31.73 4.11
CA GLU A 168 1.51 32.21 3.00
C GLU A 168 1.37 31.20 1.86
N ASP A 169 2.25 30.19 1.79
CA ASP A 169 2.22 29.14 0.77
C ASP A 169 1.51 27.85 1.25
N PHE A 170 1.03 27.81 2.50
CA PHE A 170 0.34 26.63 3.02
C PHE A 170 -0.94 26.37 2.19
N PRO A 171 -1.14 25.12 1.73
CA PRO A 171 -2.28 24.83 0.88
C PRO A 171 -3.58 24.92 1.69
N VAL A 172 -4.55 25.63 1.12
CA VAL A 172 -5.91 25.79 1.65
C VAL A 172 -6.92 25.43 0.56
N SER A 173 -8.11 25.02 0.98
CA SER A 173 -9.21 24.77 0.05
C SER A 173 -9.65 26.08 -0.62
N PRO A 174 -9.81 26.11 -1.95
CA PRO A 174 -10.39 27.24 -2.66
C PRO A 174 -11.90 27.41 -2.39
N ILE A 175 -12.56 26.44 -1.77
CA ILE A 175 -14.02 26.47 -1.51
C ILE A 175 -14.32 27.16 -0.18
N ASP A 176 -13.61 26.79 0.88
CA ASP A 176 -13.91 27.23 2.25
C ASP A 176 -12.72 27.89 2.99
N GLY A 177 -11.53 27.93 2.36
CA GLY A 177 -10.32 28.49 2.95
C GLY A 177 -9.70 27.65 4.08
N ALA A 178 -10.26 26.47 4.39
CA ALA A 178 -9.72 25.60 5.41
C ALA A 178 -8.38 24.99 4.96
N PRO A 179 -7.46 24.65 5.88
CA PRO A 179 -6.21 24.00 5.53
C PRO A 179 -6.47 22.68 4.80
N LEU A 180 -5.69 22.40 3.76
CA LEU A 180 -5.67 21.07 3.18
C LEU A 180 -4.90 20.11 4.09
N THR A 181 -5.39 18.88 4.14
CA THR A 181 -4.78 17.74 4.82
C THR A 181 -4.76 16.54 3.88
N PHE A 182 -4.13 15.46 4.28
CA PHE A 182 -3.92 14.31 3.42
C PHE A 182 -5.20 13.49 3.34
N TRP A 183 -5.51 12.94 2.17
CA TRP A 183 -6.60 11.96 2.04
C TRP A 183 -6.10 10.58 2.46
N VAL A 184 -5.90 10.41 3.76
CA VAL A 184 -5.49 9.17 4.41
C VAL A 184 -6.34 8.99 5.66
N ARG A 185 -6.56 7.74 6.09
CA ARG A 185 -7.44 7.45 7.23
C ARG A 185 -7.07 8.27 8.49
N SER A 186 -7.99 9.15 8.88
CA SER A 186 -7.94 10.03 10.06
C SER A 186 -9.38 10.36 10.50
N PRO A 187 -9.59 11.04 11.64
CA PRO A 187 -10.93 11.49 12.04
C PRO A 187 -11.64 12.36 10.99
N GLU A 188 -10.86 13.10 10.19
CA GLU A 188 -11.36 13.96 9.12
C GLU A 188 -11.37 13.28 7.74
N PHE A 189 -11.18 11.96 7.65
CA PHE A 189 -11.07 11.26 6.36
C PHE A 189 -12.31 11.43 5.50
N LEU A 190 -12.13 11.94 4.27
CA LEU A 190 -13.23 12.16 3.35
C LEU A 190 -13.72 10.85 2.73
N GLU A 191 -14.84 10.35 3.25
CA GLU A 191 -15.57 9.18 2.73
C GLU A 191 -16.65 9.61 1.73
N ASP A 192 -16.25 10.08 0.55
CA ASP A 192 -17.18 10.47 -0.53
C ASP A 192 -17.02 9.54 -1.76
N GLN A 193 -17.35 10.01 -2.97
CA GLN A 193 -17.42 9.23 -4.20
C GLN A 193 -16.23 8.32 -4.40
N ARG A 194 -15.01 8.86 -4.31
CA ARG A 194 -13.80 8.05 -4.55
C ARG A 194 -13.62 6.94 -3.52
N TYR A 195 -13.90 7.22 -2.24
CA TYR A 195 -13.88 6.19 -1.20
C TYR A 195 -14.83 5.05 -1.56
N HIS A 196 -16.07 5.36 -1.92
CA HIS A 196 -17.06 4.36 -2.32
C HIS A 196 -16.65 3.61 -3.60
N ASP A 197 -16.05 4.29 -4.57
CA ASP A 197 -15.57 3.68 -5.81
C ASP A 197 -14.49 2.63 -5.54
N GLU A 198 -13.54 2.89 -4.63
CA GLU A 198 -12.49 1.92 -4.28
C GLU A 198 -13.09 0.63 -3.67
N TYR A 199 -14.17 0.73 -2.87
CA TYR A 199 -14.90 -0.43 -2.36
C TYR A 199 -15.73 -1.13 -3.44
N GLN A 200 -16.40 -0.37 -4.31
CA GLN A 200 -17.18 -0.93 -5.42
C GLN A 200 -16.33 -1.73 -6.40
N LYS A 201 -15.06 -1.36 -6.62
CA LYS A 201 -14.13 -2.18 -7.41
C LYS A 201 -13.97 -3.59 -6.82
N ILE A 202 -13.79 -3.71 -5.50
CA ILE A 202 -13.64 -4.98 -4.79
C ILE A 202 -14.94 -5.79 -4.91
N SER A 203 -16.09 -5.16 -4.63
CA SER A 203 -17.40 -5.82 -4.73
C SER A 203 -17.68 -6.32 -6.14
N ARG A 204 -17.32 -5.55 -7.18
CA ARG A 204 -17.47 -5.96 -8.59
C ARG A 204 -16.62 -7.18 -8.90
N PHE A 205 -15.34 -7.19 -8.50
CA PHE A 205 -14.46 -8.34 -8.71
C PHE A 205 -15.01 -9.60 -8.03
N LEU A 206 -15.37 -9.52 -6.74
CA LEU A 206 -15.93 -10.65 -6.00
C LEU A 206 -17.24 -11.15 -6.62
N GLY A 207 -18.11 -10.25 -7.09
CA GLY A 207 -19.36 -10.60 -7.76
C GLY A 207 -19.15 -11.29 -9.12
N GLN A 208 -18.19 -10.82 -9.92
CA GLN A 208 -17.87 -11.41 -11.23
C GLN A 208 -17.29 -12.82 -11.12
N HIS A 209 -16.59 -13.11 -10.02
CA HIS A 209 -15.95 -14.40 -9.75
C HIS A 209 -16.69 -15.23 -8.70
N ALA A 210 -17.95 -14.91 -8.43
CA ALA A 210 -18.76 -15.63 -7.46
C ALA A 210 -18.87 -17.12 -7.80
N GLY A 211 -18.57 -17.98 -6.84
CA GLY A 211 -18.62 -19.43 -7.01
C GLY A 211 -17.45 -20.05 -7.80
N GLN A 212 -16.43 -19.26 -8.15
CA GLN A 212 -15.17 -19.75 -8.74
C GLN A 212 -14.12 -20.02 -7.64
N LYS A 213 -13.00 -20.64 -8.02
CA LYS A 213 -11.85 -20.81 -7.12
C LYS A 213 -11.05 -19.52 -7.02
N ILE A 214 -11.25 -18.77 -5.94
CA ILE A 214 -10.51 -17.53 -5.69
C ILE A 214 -9.35 -17.78 -4.72
N LEU A 215 -8.14 -17.41 -5.12
CA LEU A 215 -6.99 -17.35 -4.22
C LEU A 215 -6.94 -15.99 -3.55
N PHE A 216 -6.96 -15.98 -2.22
CA PHE A 216 -6.72 -14.79 -1.41
C PHE A 216 -5.24 -14.76 -1.00
N LEU A 217 -4.48 -13.87 -1.63
CA LEU A 217 -3.04 -13.73 -1.42
C LEU A 217 -2.76 -12.50 -0.54
N GLU A 218 -2.51 -12.71 0.73
CA GLU A 218 -2.11 -11.64 1.68
C GLU A 218 -0.58 -11.53 1.76
N MET A 219 -0.05 -10.33 1.59
CA MET A 219 1.38 -10.05 1.66
C MET A 219 1.67 -8.84 2.55
N GLY A 220 2.41 -9.09 3.64
CA GLY A 220 2.97 -8.03 4.48
C GLY A 220 1.92 -7.13 5.16
N VAL A 221 0.72 -7.63 5.41
CA VAL A 221 -0.27 -6.93 6.25
C VAL A 221 0.14 -7.07 7.71
N GLY A 222 0.32 -5.94 8.38
CA GLY A 222 0.69 -5.89 9.78
C GLY A 222 -0.52 -5.94 10.72
N ARG A 223 -0.23 -5.94 12.03
CA ARG A 223 -1.25 -6.05 13.09
C ARG A 223 -1.94 -4.73 13.47
N MET A 224 -1.55 -3.60 12.87
CA MET A 224 -2.18 -2.30 13.20
C MET A 224 -3.60 -2.19 12.66
N THR A 225 -3.84 -2.71 11.46
CA THR A 225 -5.15 -2.56 10.79
C THR A 225 -5.58 -3.85 10.08
N PRO A 226 -5.68 -4.98 10.79
CA PRO A 226 -6.04 -6.28 10.21
C PRO A 226 -7.46 -6.30 9.63
N MET A 227 -8.36 -5.45 10.14
CA MET A 227 -9.76 -5.34 9.73
C MET A 227 -10.01 -4.95 8.27
N PHE A 228 -8.97 -4.52 7.54
CA PHE A 228 -9.10 -4.07 6.16
C PHE A 228 -8.77 -5.11 5.10
N ILE A 229 -7.94 -6.10 5.44
CA ILE A 229 -7.49 -7.12 4.49
C ILE A 229 -7.52 -8.49 5.15
N GLN A 230 -6.78 -8.67 6.23
CA GLN A 230 -6.58 -9.98 6.86
C GLN A 230 -7.89 -10.58 7.39
N GLU A 231 -8.62 -9.83 8.22
CA GLU A 231 -9.89 -10.31 8.78
C GLU A 231 -10.95 -10.54 7.68
N PRO A 232 -11.17 -9.62 6.72
CA PRO A 232 -12.05 -9.89 5.59
C PRO A 232 -11.63 -11.09 4.74
N PHE A 233 -10.34 -11.30 4.49
CA PHE A 233 -9.87 -12.47 3.75
C PHE A 233 -10.16 -13.75 4.53
N TRP A 234 -10.01 -13.74 5.85
CA TRP A 234 -10.37 -14.90 6.67
C TRP A 234 -11.87 -15.18 6.67
N GLU A 235 -12.70 -14.15 6.85
CA GLU A 235 -14.16 -14.28 6.80
C GLU A 235 -14.64 -14.79 5.45
N MET A 236 -14.16 -14.19 4.36
CA MET A 236 -14.51 -14.64 3.01
C MET A 236 -14.01 -16.07 2.79
N THR A 237 -12.82 -16.44 3.28
CA THR A 237 -12.35 -17.82 3.18
C THR A 237 -13.29 -18.77 3.92
N HIS A 238 -13.73 -18.39 5.13
CA HIS A 238 -14.66 -19.18 5.92
C HIS A 238 -15.96 -19.45 5.17
N TYR A 239 -16.61 -18.40 4.64
CA TYR A 239 -17.95 -18.50 4.04
C TYR A 239 -17.97 -18.94 2.57
N LEU A 240 -16.90 -18.74 1.81
CA LEU A 240 -16.83 -19.11 0.40
C LEU A 240 -16.08 -20.45 0.26
N PRO A 241 -16.76 -21.56 -0.08
CA PRO A 241 -16.15 -22.89 0.02
C PRO A 241 -15.01 -23.15 -0.98
N GLN A 242 -15.01 -22.45 -2.12
CA GLN A 242 -14.01 -22.64 -3.18
C GLN A 242 -12.76 -21.77 -3.05
N THR A 243 -12.66 -20.96 -1.99
CA THR A 243 -11.50 -20.08 -1.81
C THR A 243 -10.37 -20.76 -1.04
N PHE A 244 -9.15 -20.31 -1.29
CA PHE A 244 -7.97 -20.70 -0.54
C PHE A 244 -7.19 -19.45 -0.12
N TYR A 245 -6.62 -19.46 1.08
CA TYR A 245 -5.90 -18.31 1.63
C TYR A 245 -4.40 -18.59 1.72
N VAL A 246 -3.58 -17.67 1.22
CA VAL A 246 -2.12 -17.71 1.35
C VAL A 246 -1.67 -16.45 2.03
N ASN A 247 -0.88 -16.61 3.10
CA ASN A 247 -0.21 -15.51 3.77
C ASN A 247 1.30 -15.58 3.57
N ILE A 248 1.91 -14.51 3.08
CA ILE A 248 3.35 -14.35 3.00
C ILE A 248 3.76 -13.19 3.91
N ASN A 249 4.34 -13.51 5.06
CA ASN A 249 4.76 -12.50 6.02
C ASN A 249 5.92 -13.04 6.89
N PRO A 250 7.08 -12.35 6.96
CA PRO A 250 8.23 -12.85 7.72
C PRO A 250 8.01 -12.86 9.24
N LYS A 251 7.08 -12.05 9.77
CA LYS A 251 6.83 -11.91 11.21
C LYS A 251 5.47 -12.48 11.61
N ASP A 252 4.42 -12.06 10.91
CA ASP A 252 3.03 -12.31 11.29
C ASP A 252 2.30 -13.21 10.28
N ALA A 253 2.91 -14.33 9.89
CA ALA A 253 2.24 -15.32 9.05
C ALA A 253 1.15 -16.05 9.85
N LEU A 254 -0.10 -15.57 9.74
CA LEU A 254 -1.22 -15.96 10.60
C LEU A 254 -2.46 -16.35 9.79
N THR A 255 -3.28 -17.21 10.39
CA THR A 255 -4.62 -17.59 9.91
C THR A 255 -5.58 -17.79 11.09
N SER A 256 -6.89 -17.73 10.82
CA SER A 256 -7.92 -18.18 11.75
C SER A 256 -7.93 -19.73 11.86
N PRO A 257 -8.12 -20.29 13.08
CA PRO A 257 -8.25 -21.73 13.27
C PRO A 257 -9.31 -22.40 12.37
N GLU A 258 -10.39 -21.68 12.05
CA GLU A 258 -11.53 -22.20 11.30
C GLU A 258 -11.19 -22.49 9.83
N ILE A 259 -10.23 -21.75 9.25
CA ILE A 259 -9.83 -21.88 7.85
C ILE A 259 -8.45 -22.51 7.69
N LYS A 260 -7.84 -23.02 8.78
CA LYS A 260 -6.47 -23.56 8.77
C LYS A 260 -6.26 -24.64 7.68
N HIS A 261 -7.29 -25.44 7.40
CA HIS A 261 -7.28 -26.49 6.38
C HIS A 261 -7.36 -25.95 4.93
N ARG A 262 -7.68 -24.68 4.75
CA ARG A 262 -7.70 -23.93 3.48
C ARG A 262 -6.75 -22.73 3.51
N SER A 263 -5.66 -22.87 4.26
CA SER A 263 -4.67 -21.82 4.47
C SER A 263 -3.26 -22.34 4.28
N GLN A 264 -2.42 -21.55 3.63
CA GLN A 264 -0.97 -21.73 3.62
C GLN A 264 -0.29 -20.52 4.24
N LEU A 265 0.65 -20.76 5.17
CA LEU A 265 1.40 -19.72 5.86
C LEU A 265 2.88 -19.82 5.50
N ILE A 266 3.43 -18.75 4.92
CA ILE A 266 4.83 -18.68 4.47
C ILE A 266 5.54 -17.59 5.28
N SER A 267 6.26 -18.02 6.32
CA SER A 267 7.08 -17.17 7.19
C SER A 267 8.44 -16.85 6.55
N ALA A 268 8.45 -16.04 5.50
CA ALA A 268 9.67 -15.67 4.77
C ALA A 268 9.57 -14.25 4.18
N ASP A 269 10.71 -13.74 3.68
CA ASP A 269 10.76 -12.48 2.94
C ASP A 269 9.92 -12.55 1.66
N ILE A 270 8.99 -11.61 1.48
CA ILE A 270 8.01 -11.61 0.38
C ILE A 270 8.73 -11.54 -0.97
N ASN A 271 9.79 -10.73 -1.10
CA ASN A 271 10.52 -10.60 -2.35
C ASN A 271 11.25 -11.90 -2.72
N GLN A 272 11.83 -12.63 -1.76
CA GLN A 272 12.43 -13.94 -2.03
C GLN A 272 11.38 -14.98 -2.44
N VAL A 273 10.25 -15.05 -1.74
CA VAL A 273 9.16 -15.98 -2.07
C VAL A 273 8.64 -15.72 -3.48
N LEU A 274 8.34 -14.46 -3.82
CA LEU A 274 7.86 -14.09 -5.16
C LEU A 274 8.93 -14.35 -6.23
N LYS A 275 10.21 -14.08 -5.96
CA LYS A 275 11.31 -14.38 -6.89
C LYS A 275 11.38 -15.87 -7.21
N GLU A 276 11.34 -16.71 -6.18
CA GLU A 276 11.38 -18.16 -6.35
C GLU A 276 10.11 -18.67 -7.06
N ALA A 277 8.93 -18.19 -6.68
CA ALA A 277 7.67 -18.53 -7.35
C ALA A 277 7.68 -18.14 -8.84
N ALA A 278 8.14 -16.92 -9.16
CA ALA A 278 8.29 -16.45 -10.53
C ALA A 278 9.23 -17.34 -11.35
N SER A 279 10.31 -17.85 -10.72
CA SER A 279 11.23 -18.78 -11.39
C SER A 279 10.58 -20.13 -11.72
N PHE A 280 9.71 -20.66 -10.87
CA PHE A 280 8.95 -21.87 -11.17
C PHE A 280 7.92 -21.65 -12.28
N MET A 281 7.25 -20.49 -12.29
CA MET A 281 6.28 -20.13 -13.32
C MET A 281 6.93 -20.00 -14.71
N GLN A 282 8.15 -19.45 -14.77
CA GLN A 282 8.90 -19.31 -16.03
C GLN A 282 9.57 -20.62 -16.46
N GLY A 283 10.10 -21.40 -15.52
CA GLY A 283 10.77 -22.68 -15.80
C GLY A 283 9.81 -23.79 -16.25
N GLY A 284 8.54 -23.70 -15.89
CA GLY A 284 7.49 -24.65 -16.32
C GLY A 284 7.01 -24.46 -17.77
N ALA A 285 7.33 -23.35 -18.43
CA ALA A 285 6.93 -23.08 -19.83
C ALA A 285 7.77 -23.84 -20.89
N HIS A 286 8.77 -24.62 -20.44
CA HIS A 286 9.69 -25.38 -21.31
C HIS A 286 9.80 -26.86 -20.94
N ALA A 287 8.84 -27.41 -20.19
CA ALA A 287 8.76 -28.83 -19.84
C ALA A 287 7.53 -29.50 -20.47
#